data_AF-A0AAP6DY79-F1
#
_entry.id   AF-A0AAP6DY79-F1
#
_cell.length_a   1.000
_cell.length_b   1.000
_cell.length_c   1.000
_cell.angle_alpha   90.00
_cell.angle_beta   90.00
_cell.angle_gamma   90.00
#
_symmetry.space_group_name_H-M   'P 1'
#
loop_
_entity.id
_entity.type
_entity.pdbx_description
1 polymer ?
#
loop_
_entity_poly.entity_id
_entity_poly.type
_entity_poly.pdbx_seq_one_letter_code
_entity_poly.pdbx_strand_id
1 'polypeptide(L)'
;MEVAMNMVADKTNNGIGLLEQLGDSIFGIQITVVPASPVGRAMGINKDDLYVKNISELDLSCPATGWEFVVHHDGYIYPCCSPSVFESELRLGNIADSSIEALEKKFYSNILLYILKEEGLSWFIEKMNLDISDMKFVSTCEICKYIFSDIDRINSITDDMKLYYDENFESI
;
A
#
# COMPACT_ATOMS: atom_id res chain seq x y z
N MET A 1 -9.09 14.93 -22.82
CA MET A 1 -8.08 14.08 -22.17
C MET A 1 -7.55 14.86 -21.00
N GLU A 2 -7.85 14.42 -19.79
CA GLU A 2 -7.33 15.02 -18.58
C GLU A 2 -5.93 14.43 -18.35
N VAL A 3 -4.92 15.29 -18.26
CA VAL A 3 -3.53 14.87 -18.05
C VAL A 3 -3.19 15.24 -16.62
N ALA A 4 -2.70 14.25 -15.87
CA ALA A 4 -2.16 14.44 -14.53
C ALA A 4 -0.69 14.00 -14.52
N MET A 5 0.12 14.67 -13.71
CA MET A 5 1.52 14.36 -13.52
C MET A 5 1.76 13.94 -12.07
N ASN A 6 2.20 12.69 -11.89
CA ASN A 6 2.62 12.18 -10.59
C ASN A 6 4.15 12.15 -10.55
N MET A 7 4.72 12.73 -9.50
CA MET A 7 6.15 12.85 -9.29
C MET A 7 6.53 12.20 -7.98
N VAL A 8 7.69 11.55 -7.96
CA VAL A 8 8.29 11.01 -6.74
C VAL A 8 9.44 11.92 -6.34
N ALA A 9 9.52 12.26 -5.05
CA ALA A 9 10.51 13.20 -4.53
C ALA A 9 11.20 12.68 -3.27
N ASP A 10 12.48 13.01 -3.15
CA ASP A 10 13.23 12.99 -1.89
C ASP A 10 13.75 14.41 -1.59
N LYS A 11 14.40 14.62 -0.44
CA LYS A 11 14.88 15.94 0.00
C LYS A 11 15.98 16.52 -0.90
N THR A 12 16.67 15.68 -1.66
CA THR A 12 17.75 16.06 -2.60
C THR A 12 17.25 16.18 -4.04
N ASN A 13 16.21 15.44 -4.40
CA ASN A 13 15.61 15.36 -5.74
C ASN A 13 14.10 15.61 -5.67
N ASN A 14 13.69 16.88 -5.54
CA ASN A 14 12.27 17.24 -5.38
C ASN A 14 11.53 17.55 -6.70
N GLY A 15 12.25 17.61 -7.82
CA GLY A 15 11.68 17.84 -9.15
C GLY A 15 11.10 19.23 -9.41
N ILE A 16 11.14 20.17 -8.44
CA ILE A 16 10.54 21.49 -8.58
C ILE A 16 11.17 22.29 -9.73
N GLY A 17 12.48 22.22 -9.91
CA GLY A 17 13.16 22.87 -11.03
C GLY A 17 12.72 22.36 -12.41
N LEU A 18 12.17 21.14 -12.52
CA LEU A 18 11.58 20.63 -13.76
C LEU A 18 10.21 21.28 -14.01
N LEU A 19 9.43 21.54 -12.97
CA LEU A 19 8.15 22.23 -13.08
C LEU A 19 8.34 23.66 -13.60
N GLU A 20 9.37 24.35 -13.11
CA GLU A 20 9.74 25.69 -13.60
C GLU A 20 10.11 25.68 -15.08
N GLN A 21 10.83 24.65 -15.54
CA GLN A 21 11.20 24.50 -16.96
C GLN A 21 10.01 24.21 -17.86
N LEU A 22 8.98 23.51 -17.35
CA LEU A 22 7.76 23.24 -18.10
C LEU A 22 6.90 24.50 -18.33
N GLY A 23 7.05 25.51 -17.46
CA GLY A 23 6.39 26.81 -17.59
C GLY A 23 4.87 26.68 -17.77
N ASP A 24 4.32 27.43 -18.72
CA ASP A 24 2.88 27.47 -19.00
C ASP A 24 2.30 26.11 -19.42
N SER A 25 3.13 25.11 -19.77
CA SER A 25 2.68 23.76 -20.13
C SER A 25 2.00 23.02 -18.97
N ILE A 26 2.21 23.46 -17.73
CA ILE A 26 1.56 22.87 -16.55
C ILE A 26 0.20 23.49 -16.23
N PHE A 27 -0.24 24.53 -16.97
CA PHE A 27 -1.52 25.18 -16.69
C PHE A 27 -2.68 24.20 -16.89
N GLY A 28 -3.47 24.01 -15.83
CA GLY A 28 -4.59 23.07 -15.81
C GLY A 28 -4.19 21.60 -15.61
N ILE A 29 -2.91 21.30 -15.39
CA ILE A 29 -2.43 19.94 -15.09
C ILE A 29 -2.46 19.71 -13.58
N GLN A 30 -3.10 18.63 -13.14
CA GLN A 30 -2.99 18.18 -11.76
C GLN A 30 -1.58 17.63 -11.53
N ILE A 31 -0.85 18.21 -10.57
CA ILE A 31 0.47 17.74 -10.17
C ILE A 31 0.39 17.15 -8.77
N THR A 32 0.74 15.88 -8.65
CA THR A 32 0.86 15.19 -7.36
C THR A 32 2.33 14.89 -7.11
N VAL A 33 2.84 15.29 -5.94
CA VAL A 33 4.18 14.93 -5.49
C VAL A 33 4.05 13.98 -4.31
N VAL A 34 4.65 12.80 -4.41
CA VAL A 34 4.67 11.79 -3.36
C VAL A 34 6.10 11.52 -2.89
N PRO A 35 6.32 11.19 -1.61
CA PRO A 35 7.64 10.87 -1.10
C PRO A 35 8.16 9.57 -1.73
N ALA A 36 9.48 9.52 -1.97
CA ALA A 36 10.15 8.30 -2.39
C ALA A 36 10.04 7.21 -1.31
N SER A 37 9.66 6.00 -1.72
CA SER A 37 9.62 4.83 -0.84
C SER A 37 10.89 3.98 -1.01
N PRO A 38 11.47 3.46 0.08
CA PRO A 38 12.63 2.57 0.02
C PRO A 38 12.19 1.16 -0.41
N VAL A 39 12.09 0.93 -1.72
CA VAL A 39 11.72 -0.35 -2.34
C VAL A 39 12.56 -0.60 -3.60
N GLY A 40 12.75 -1.86 -3.96
CA GLY A 40 13.54 -2.25 -5.14
C GLY A 40 14.89 -1.54 -5.19
N ARG A 41 15.18 -0.83 -6.29
CA ARG A 41 16.44 -0.07 -6.45
C ARG A 41 16.55 1.13 -5.50
N ALA A 42 15.43 1.67 -5.01
CA ALA A 42 15.41 2.80 -4.07
C ALA A 42 15.74 2.38 -2.62
N MET A 43 15.91 1.09 -2.34
CA MET A 43 16.39 0.60 -1.04
C MET A 43 17.75 1.20 -0.63
N GLY A 44 18.57 1.60 -1.61
CA GLY A 44 19.89 2.20 -1.38
C GLY A 44 19.88 3.72 -1.15
N ILE A 45 18.71 4.38 -1.18
CA ILE A 45 18.62 5.82 -0.89
C ILE A 45 19.00 6.05 0.58
N ASN A 46 19.75 7.12 0.84
CA ASN A 46 20.06 7.51 2.21
C ASN A 46 18.77 7.89 2.94
N LYS A 47 18.51 7.27 4.10
CA LYS A 47 17.29 7.49 4.89
C LYS A 47 17.13 8.95 5.31
N ASP A 48 18.23 9.68 5.50
CA ASP A 48 18.18 11.10 5.85
C ASP A 48 17.65 11.97 4.71
N ASP A 49 17.74 11.50 3.47
CA ASP A 49 17.20 12.16 2.28
C ASP A 49 15.70 11.87 2.10
N LEU A 50 15.14 10.87 2.79
CA LEU A 50 13.72 10.55 2.70
C LEU A 50 12.87 11.46 3.59
N TYR A 51 11.65 11.76 3.12
CA TYR A 51 10.61 12.38 3.93
C TYR A 51 9.94 11.30 4.78
N VAL A 52 10.36 11.18 6.03
CA VAL A 52 9.81 10.22 7.00
C VAL A 52 9.01 10.92 8.08
N LYS A 53 7.98 10.23 8.58
CA LYS A 53 7.09 10.68 9.64
C LYS A 53 7.00 9.63 10.74
N ASN A 54 6.76 10.04 11.98
CA ASN A 54 6.38 9.08 13.02
C ASN A 54 4.99 8.53 12.69
N ILE A 55 4.68 7.34 13.21
CA ILE A 55 3.38 6.71 12.95
C ILE A 55 2.19 7.58 13.37
N SER A 56 2.33 8.33 14.47
CA SER A 56 1.28 9.23 14.98
C SER A 56 0.94 10.40 14.05
N GLU A 57 1.79 10.66 13.04
CA GLU A 57 1.60 11.72 12.04
C GLU A 57 1.03 11.17 10.72
N LEU A 58 0.78 9.86 10.65
CA LEU A 58 0.24 9.18 9.47
C LEU A 58 -1.21 8.79 9.70
N ASP A 59 -2.00 8.90 8.64
CA ASP A 59 -3.34 8.31 8.60
C ASP A 59 -3.19 6.80 8.37
N LEU A 60 -3.71 6.00 9.29
CA LEU A 60 -3.64 4.55 9.24
C LEU A 60 -4.76 3.93 8.41
N SER A 61 -5.68 4.73 7.87
CA SER A 61 -6.64 4.26 6.86
C SER A 61 -5.93 3.88 5.56
N CYS A 62 -6.46 2.89 4.85
CA CYS A 62 -5.91 2.50 3.55
C CYS A 62 -6.15 3.64 2.53
N PRO A 63 -5.10 4.22 1.91
CA PRO A 63 -5.27 5.33 0.96
C PRO A 63 -5.79 4.89 -0.42
N ALA A 64 -5.95 3.58 -0.65
CA ALA A 64 -6.46 3.05 -1.90
C ALA A 64 -7.94 3.45 -2.07
N THR A 65 -8.19 4.45 -2.93
CA THR A 65 -9.54 4.97 -3.22
C THR A 65 -10.40 3.99 -4.03
N GLY A 66 -9.75 2.99 -4.63
CA GLY A 66 -10.34 1.79 -5.18
C GLY A 66 -9.42 0.61 -4.91
N TRP A 67 -10.01 -0.55 -4.65
CA TRP A 67 -9.28 -1.81 -4.67
C TRP A 67 -8.84 -2.07 -6.12
N GLU A 68 -7.54 -2.07 -6.37
CA GLU A 68 -6.97 -2.21 -7.72
C GLU A 68 -6.54 -3.66 -7.92
N PHE A 69 -7.18 -4.36 -8.86
CA PHE A 69 -6.71 -5.67 -9.30
C PHE A 69 -5.45 -5.48 -10.16
N VAL A 70 -4.28 -5.49 -9.52
CA VAL A 70 -3.02 -5.20 -10.20
C VAL A 70 -2.34 -6.49 -10.62
N VAL A 71 -2.22 -6.69 -11.93
CA VAL A 71 -1.34 -7.72 -12.52
C VAL A 71 0.07 -7.14 -12.57
N HIS A 72 0.96 -7.62 -11.71
CA HIS A 72 2.35 -7.19 -11.70
C HIS A 72 3.17 -7.86 -12.81
N HIS A 73 4.35 -7.33 -13.13
CA HIS A 73 5.16 -7.80 -14.27
C HIS A 73 5.63 -9.27 -14.14
N ASP A 74 5.61 -9.83 -12.93
CA ASP A 74 5.94 -11.21 -12.60
C ASP A 74 4.72 -12.16 -12.66
N GLY A 75 3.56 -11.63 -13.06
CA GLY A 75 2.31 -12.36 -13.17
C GLY A 75 1.53 -12.48 -11.85
N TYR A 76 2.07 -12.03 -10.72
CA TYR A 76 1.33 -12.04 -9.46
C TYR A 76 0.27 -10.94 -9.42
N ILE A 77 -0.85 -11.26 -8.77
CA ILE A 77 -1.92 -10.32 -8.49
C ILE A 77 -1.73 -9.70 -7.12
N TYR A 78 -1.75 -8.37 -7.08
CA TYR A 78 -1.71 -7.56 -5.86
C TYR A 78 -2.97 -6.71 -5.72
N PRO A 79 -3.31 -6.31 -4.50
CA PRO A 79 -4.54 -5.58 -4.23
C PRO A 79 -4.40 -4.05 -4.35
N CYS A 80 -3.20 -3.54 -4.64
CA CYS A 80 -2.93 -2.11 -4.74
C CYS A 80 -1.72 -1.87 -5.67
N CYS A 81 -1.66 -0.71 -6.33
CA CYS A 81 -0.52 -0.30 -7.15
C CYS A 81 0.71 0.20 -6.37
N SER A 82 0.63 0.30 -5.04
CA SER A 82 1.74 0.84 -4.25
C SER A 82 2.99 -0.04 -4.39
N PRO A 83 4.16 0.53 -4.74
CA PRO A 83 5.41 -0.22 -4.81
C PRO A 83 5.78 -0.95 -3.50
N SER A 84 5.38 -0.41 -2.34
CA SER A 84 5.59 -1.06 -1.05
C SER A 84 4.82 -2.38 -0.92
N VAL A 85 3.62 -2.47 -1.51
CA VAL A 85 2.78 -3.66 -1.45
C VAL A 85 3.36 -4.81 -2.29
N PHE A 86 4.11 -4.53 -3.35
CA PHE A 86 4.77 -5.55 -4.16
C PHE A 86 5.88 -6.32 -3.41
N GLU A 87 6.34 -5.77 -2.28
CA GLU A 87 7.30 -6.41 -1.37
C GLU A 87 6.60 -6.99 -0.11
N SER A 88 5.30 -7.29 -0.21
CA SER A 88 4.50 -7.93 0.83
C SER A 88 3.93 -9.29 0.39
N GLU A 89 3.40 -10.04 1.34
CA GLU A 89 2.71 -11.31 1.14
C GLU A 89 1.22 -11.15 0.80
N LEU A 90 0.75 -9.94 0.45
CA LEU A 90 -0.63 -9.68 0.00
C LEU A 90 -0.94 -10.22 -1.41
N ARG A 91 -0.18 -11.21 -1.90
CA ARG A 91 -0.35 -11.82 -3.22
C ARG A 91 -1.61 -12.70 -3.24
N LEU A 92 -2.45 -12.55 -4.25
CA LEU A 92 -3.70 -13.31 -4.38
C LEU A 92 -3.56 -14.57 -5.25
N GLY A 93 -2.47 -14.65 -6.02
CA GLY A 93 -2.15 -15.74 -6.94
C GLY A 93 -1.40 -15.24 -8.16
N ASN A 94 -1.12 -16.12 -9.11
CA ASN A 94 -0.40 -15.80 -10.35
C ASN A 94 -1.25 -16.17 -11.58
N ILE A 95 -1.22 -15.34 -12.61
CA ILE A 95 -1.94 -15.55 -13.87
C ILE A 95 -1.45 -16.76 -14.67
N ALA A 96 -0.25 -17.26 -14.38
CA ALA A 96 0.27 -18.49 -14.97
C ALA A 96 -0.45 -19.75 -14.45
N ASP A 97 -1.00 -19.67 -13.22
CA ASP A 97 -1.54 -20.83 -12.51
C ASP A 97 -3.07 -20.79 -12.37
N SER A 98 -3.72 -19.67 -12.69
CA SER A 98 -5.16 -19.45 -12.46
C SER A 98 -5.76 -18.49 -13.48
N SER A 99 -7.04 -18.67 -13.80
CA SER A 99 -7.75 -17.71 -14.64
C SER A 99 -7.98 -16.38 -13.92
N ILE A 100 -8.16 -15.30 -14.69
CA ILE A 100 -8.44 -13.97 -14.13
C ILE A 100 -9.72 -14.00 -13.30
N GLU A 101 -10.77 -14.68 -13.76
CA GLU A 101 -12.05 -14.78 -13.05
C GLU A 101 -11.89 -15.46 -11.67
N ALA A 102 -11.04 -16.49 -11.59
CA ALA A 102 -10.77 -17.17 -10.33
C ALA A 102 -9.98 -16.27 -9.36
N LEU A 103 -9.03 -15.49 -9.89
CA LEU A 103 -8.23 -14.53 -9.12
C LEU A 103 -9.09 -13.34 -8.66
N GLU A 104 -9.99 -12.83 -9.50
CA GLU A 104 -10.96 -11.78 -9.15
C GLU A 104 -11.91 -12.27 -8.05
N LYS A 105 -12.41 -13.51 -8.15
CA LYS A 105 -13.23 -14.08 -7.07
C LYS A 105 -12.48 -14.10 -5.74
N LYS A 106 -11.22 -14.55 -5.74
CA LYS A 106 -10.36 -14.53 -4.54
C LYS A 106 -10.18 -13.12 -4.01
N PHE A 107 -9.95 -12.16 -4.91
CA PHE A 107 -9.80 -10.75 -4.57
C PHE A 107 -11.02 -10.22 -3.80
N TYR A 108 -12.21 -10.37 -4.39
CA TYR A 108 -13.45 -9.81 -3.82
C TYR A 108 -13.97 -10.56 -2.61
N SER A 109 -13.59 -11.83 -2.42
CA SER A 109 -13.96 -12.63 -1.24
C SER A 109 -12.89 -12.64 -0.14
N ASN A 110 -11.83 -11.83 -0.24
CA ASN A 110 -10.74 -11.85 0.73
C ASN A 110 -11.08 -11.02 1.97
N ILE A 111 -11.29 -11.69 3.11
CA ILE A 111 -11.63 -11.03 4.38
C ILE A 111 -10.52 -10.11 4.90
N LEU A 112 -9.24 -10.46 4.70
CA LEU A 112 -8.12 -9.60 5.10
C LEU A 112 -8.19 -8.27 4.36
N LEU A 113 -8.42 -8.31 3.04
CA LEU A 113 -8.58 -7.09 2.24
C LEU A 113 -9.83 -6.32 2.67
N TYR A 114 -10.93 -6.99 2.97
CA TYR A 114 -12.12 -6.31 3.49
C TYR A 114 -11.81 -5.53 4.78
N ILE A 115 -11.21 -6.17 5.79
CA ILE A 115 -10.84 -5.54 7.05
C ILE A 115 -9.86 -4.38 6.83
N LEU A 116 -8.86 -4.56 5.96
CA LEU A 116 -7.91 -3.50 5.61
C LEU A 116 -8.60 -2.28 4.98
N LYS A 117 -9.71 -2.47 4.28
CA LYS A 117 -10.48 -1.37 3.71
C LYS A 117 -11.31 -0.64 4.76
N GLU A 118 -12.03 -1.38 5.58
CA GLU A 118 -13.03 -0.82 6.50
C GLU A 118 -12.39 -0.28 7.78
N GLU A 119 -11.41 -1.00 8.33
CA GLU A 119 -10.78 -0.68 9.61
C GLU A 119 -9.40 -0.02 9.47
N GLY A 120 -8.75 -0.19 8.31
CA GLY A 120 -7.39 0.28 8.08
C GLY A 120 -6.32 -0.54 8.81
N LEU A 121 -5.10 0.00 8.87
CA LEU A 121 -3.94 -0.68 9.45
C LEU A 121 -3.98 -0.76 10.98
N SER A 122 -4.73 0.13 11.64
CA SER A 122 -4.87 0.16 13.10
C SER A 122 -5.35 -1.18 13.65
N TRP A 123 -6.32 -1.81 12.98
CA TRP A 123 -6.85 -3.11 13.38
C TRP A 123 -5.76 -4.18 13.39
N PHE A 124 -4.92 -4.22 12.36
CA PHE A 124 -3.82 -5.19 12.28
C PHE A 124 -2.74 -4.93 13.31
N ILE A 125 -2.39 -3.67 13.55
CA ILE A 125 -1.41 -3.28 14.58
C ILE A 125 -1.86 -3.75 15.97
N GLU A 126 -3.15 -3.56 16.29
CA GLU A 126 -3.74 -4.01 17.55
C GLU A 126 -3.76 -5.54 17.65
N LYS A 127 -4.34 -6.24 16.65
CA LYS A 127 -4.51 -7.69 16.68
C LYS A 127 -3.19 -8.47 16.68
N MET A 128 -2.20 -7.96 15.94
CA MET A 128 -0.85 -8.55 15.93
C MET A 128 0.02 -8.07 17.10
N ASN A 129 -0.47 -7.18 17.95
CA ASN A 129 0.26 -6.58 19.07
C ASN A 129 1.65 -6.02 18.65
N LEU A 130 1.67 -5.24 17.57
CA LEU A 130 2.91 -4.70 17.01
C LEU A 130 3.32 -3.40 17.72
N ASP A 131 4.52 -3.39 18.31
CA ASP A 131 5.13 -2.16 18.80
C ASP A 131 5.91 -1.47 17.67
N ILE A 132 5.30 -0.43 17.11
CA ILE A 132 5.85 0.38 16.02
C ILE A 132 5.84 1.88 16.34
N SER A 133 5.69 2.21 17.62
CA SER A 133 5.53 3.59 18.12
C SER A 133 6.73 4.49 17.80
N ASP A 134 7.95 3.94 17.94
CA ASP A 134 9.20 4.64 17.65
C ASP A 134 9.67 4.52 16.18
N MET A 135 8.89 3.83 15.34
CA MET A 135 9.22 3.65 13.94
C MET A 135 8.81 4.85 13.10
N LYS A 136 9.60 5.10 12.06
CA LYS A 136 9.35 6.16 11.09
C LYS A 136 9.12 5.56 9.71
N PHE A 137 8.12 6.10 9.02
CA PHE A 137 7.70 5.63 7.71
C PHE A 137 7.55 6.80 6.75
N VAL A 138 7.78 6.57 5.47
CA VAL A 138 7.55 7.53 4.39
C VAL A 138 6.07 7.68 4.06
N SER A 139 5.28 6.62 4.30
CA SER A 139 3.85 6.58 3.98
C SER A 139 3.15 5.42 4.68
N THR A 140 1.82 5.49 4.72
CA THR A 140 0.94 4.40 5.17
C THR A 140 1.17 3.10 4.40
N CYS A 141 1.52 3.16 3.12
CA CYS A 141 1.84 1.97 2.34
C CYS A 141 3.13 1.27 2.78
N GLU A 142 4.10 1.99 3.36
CA GLU A 142 5.28 1.38 3.96
C GLU A 142 4.93 0.66 5.27
N ILE A 143 3.97 1.18 6.04
CA ILE A 143 3.42 0.47 7.21
C ILE A 143 2.71 -0.81 6.75
N CYS A 144 1.89 -0.73 5.69
CA CYS A 144 1.24 -1.89 5.09
C CYS A 144 2.27 -2.97 4.70
N LYS A 145 3.36 -2.59 4.02
CA LYS A 145 4.49 -3.50 3.75
C LYS A 145 5.07 -4.09 5.04
N TYR A 146 5.32 -3.28 6.06
CA TYR A 146 5.89 -3.76 7.32
C TYR A 146 4.99 -4.80 8.00
N ILE A 147 3.67 -4.59 8.00
CA ILE A 147 2.70 -5.50 8.60
C ILE A 147 2.63 -6.81 7.81
N PHE A 148 2.52 -6.71 6.49
CA PHE A 148 2.20 -7.85 5.62
C PHE A 148 3.40 -8.47 4.89
N SER A 149 4.64 -8.11 5.22
CA SER A 149 5.85 -8.75 4.67
C SER A 149 6.25 -10.03 5.40
N ASP A 150 5.50 -10.41 6.44
CA ASP A 150 5.76 -11.58 7.27
C ASP A 150 4.49 -12.44 7.33
N ILE A 151 4.53 -13.59 6.66
CA ILE A 151 3.38 -14.50 6.60
C ILE A 151 3.01 -15.05 7.97
N ASP A 152 3.96 -15.17 8.90
CA ASP A 152 3.68 -15.69 10.24
C ASP A 152 2.86 -14.69 11.06
N ARG A 153 3.09 -13.38 10.86
CA ARG A 153 2.24 -12.32 11.44
C ARG A 153 0.81 -12.41 10.90
N ILE A 154 0.66 -12.59 9.59
CA ILE A 154 -0.66 -12.77 8.96
C ILE A 154 -1.37 -13.99 9.53
N ASN A 155 -0.66 -15.11 9.66
CA ASN A 155 -1.21 -16.34 10.20
C ASN A 155 -1.64 -16.20 11.68
N SER A 156 -0.94 -15.36 12.47
CA SER A 156 -1.23 -15.16 13.90
C SER A 156 -2.61 -14.59 14.20
N ILE A 157 -3.21 -13.86 13.25
CA ILE A 157 -4.53 -13.21 13.39
C ILE A 157 -5.64 -13.96 12.62
N THR A 158 -5.38 -15.19 12.19
CA THR A 158 -6.35 -15.98 11.41
C THR A 158 -7.67 -16.16 12.17
N ASP A 159 -7.61 -16.40 13.48
CA ASP A 159 -8.81 -16.59 14.28
C ASP A 159 -9.54 -15.26 14.54
N ASP A 160 -8.82 -14.14 14.69
CA ASP A 160 -9.42 -12.81 14.74
C ASP A 160 -10.18 -12.45 13.45
N MET A 161 -9.63 -12.81 12.29
CA MET A 161 -10.30 -12.59 11.00
C MET A 161 -11.57 -13.45 10.85
N LYS A 162 -11.56 -14.69 11.36
CA LYS A 162 -12.77 -15.53 11.39
C LYS A 162 -13.84 -14.93 12.29
N LEU A 163 -13.47 -14.52 13.51
CA LEU A 163 -14.39 -13.87 14.43
C LEU A 163 -15.00 -12.60 13.82
N TYR A 164 -14.18 -11.77 13.18
CA TYR A 164 -14.67 -10.59 12.46
C TYR A 164 -15.67 -10.97 11.36
N TYR A 165 -15.41 -12.06 10.62
CA TYR A 165 -16.34 -12.54 9.61
C TYR A 165 -17.68 -12.97 10.22
N ASP A 166 -17.65 -13.78 11.26
CA ASP A 166 -18.85 -14.32 11.91
C ASP A 166 -19.72 -13.19 12.49
N GLU A 167 -19.09 -12.19 13.11
CA GLU A 167 -19.77 -11.03 13.70
C GLU A 167 -20.44 -10.12 12.66
N ASN A 168 -19.88 -10.00 11.46
CA ASN A 168 -20.32 -9.04 10.45
C ASN A 168 -21.13 -9.65 9.30
N PHE A 169 -21.03 -10.96 9.06
CA PHE A 169 -21.63 -11.60 7.87
C PHE A 169 -22.43 -12.87 8.13
N GLU A 170 -22.18 -13.65 9.19
CA GLU A 170 -22.93 -14.90 9.44
C GLU A 170 -24.34 -14.67 10.03
N SER A 171 -24.67 -13.44 10.42
CA SER A 171 -25.99 -13.07 10.99
C SER A 171 -26.95 -12.45 9.96
N ILE A 172 -26.68 -12.60 8.65
CA ILE A 172 -27.50 -12.12 7.52
C ILE A 172 -28.18 -13.29 6.79
#